data_AF-A0A7K8Q278-F1
#
_entry.id   AF-A0A7K8Q278-F1
#
_cell.length_a   1.000
_cell.length_b   1.000
_cell.length_c   1.000
_cell.angle_alpha   90.00
_cell.angle_beta   90.00
_cell.angle_gamma   90.00
#
_symmetry.space_group_name_H-M   'P 1'
#
loop_
_entity.id
_entity.type
_entity.pdbx_description
1 polymer ?
#
loop_
_entity_poly.entity_id
_entity_poly.type
_entity_poly.pdbx_seq_one_letter_code
_entity_poly.pdbx_strand_id
1 'polypeptide(L)'
;LGSYTRDHPLFLQLKDYFWVKTPSLYELPYGTKGSEDVLLRLLSITHYSLPESIQSLKCRRCAVVGNGHRLRNSSMGETINTYDVVIRLNNAPVHGYEQDVGSKTTMRLFYPESAHFNPQTENNPDTLLVLVPFKPMDFQWMEAILNDKKRVRKGFWKQPPLIWDANPERVRILNPYYMEVTAAKLLNLPMKQPRKVKQKPTTGLLAITLALHFCDLVHIAGFGYPDSANKKQTIHYYEQITLKSMAASEHNVSHEAVAIKRMLELGLVKNLTYF
;
A
#
# COMPACT_ATOMS: atom_id res chain seq x y z
N LEU A 1 18.94 13.60 -3.97
CA LEU A 1 17.49 13.34 -3.83
C LEU A 1 16.86 14.72 -3.65
N GLY A 2 16.12 15.21 -4.66
CA GLY A 2 15.65 16.60 -4.69
C GLY A 2 14.66 16.93 -3.57
N SER A 3 14.50 18.22 -3.28
CA SER A 3 13.54 18.78 -2.31
C SER A 3 12.14 18.19 -2.51
N TYR A 4 11.67 17.36 -1.57
CA TYR A 4 10.34 16.77 -1.62
C TYR A 4 9.31 17.77 -1.10
N THR A 5 8.33 18.12 -1.92
CA THR A 5 7.16 18.85 -1.44
C THR A 5 6.27 17.90 -0.65
N ARG A 6 6.04 18.20 0.62
CA ARG A 6 5.03 17.51 1.46
C ARG A 6 3.59 17.94 1.12
N ASP A 7 3.43 18.81 0.11
CA ASP A 7 2.19 19.51 -0.18
C ASP A 7 1.23 18.74 -1.10
N HIS A 8 1.61 17.56 -1.59
CA HIS A 8 0.71 16.74 -2.41
C HIS A 8 -0.31 16.01 -1.53
N PRO A 9 -1.62 16.08 -1.86
CA PRO A 9 -2.64 15.38 -1.09
C PRO A 9 -2.42 13.86 -1.15
N LEU A 10 -2.44 13.21 0.01
CA LEU A 10 -2.26 11.74 0.14
C LEU A 10 -3.32 10.99 -0.67
N PHE A 11 -4.55 11.48 -0.62
CA PHE A 11 -5.72 10.84 -1.19
C PHE A 11 -6.35 11.73 -2.26
N LEU A 12 -6.90 11.10 -3.30
CA LEU A 12 -7.65 11.80 -4.35
C LEU A 12 -8.91 12.43 -3.75
N GLN A 13 -9.24 13.63 -4.20
CA GLN A 13 -10.40 14.38 -3.74
C GLN A 13 -11.32 14.65 -4.92
N LEU A 14 -12.64 14.64 -4.67
CA LEU A 14 -13.63 14.89 -5.72
C LEU A 14 -13.41 16.26 -6.39
N LYS A 15 -13.00 17.27 -5.61
CA LYS A 15 -12.70 18.63 -6.10
C LYS A 15 -11.55 18.68 -7.10
N ASP A 16 -10.64 17.71 -7.07
CA ASP A 16 -9.49 17.65 -7.98
C ASP A 16 -9.94 17.33 -9.43
N TYR A 17 -11.20 16.92 -9.60
CA TYR A 17 -11.82 16.55 -10.88
C TYR A 17 -12.90 17.54 -11.35
N PHE A 18 -13.27 18.51 -10.51
CA PHE A 18 -14.12 19.62 -10.93
C PHE A 18 -13.26 20.75 -11.47
N TRP A 19 -13.56 21.25 -12.67
CA TRP A 19 -12.87 22.38 -13.30
C TRP A 19 -11.40 22.13 -13.70
N VAL A 20 -11.03 20.86 -13.91
CA VAL A 20 -9.65 20.47 -14.26
C VAL A 20 -9.19 21.15 -15.55
N LYS A 21 -8.27 22.09 -15.43
CA LYS A 21 -7.62 22.74 -16.57
C LYS A 21 -6.53 21.86 -17.19
N THR A 22 -6.01 20.88 -16.45
CA THR A 22 -4.93 19.96 -16.86
C THR A 22 -5.25 18.52 -16.48
N PRO A 23 -5.78 17.72 -17.43
CA PRO A 23 -6.04 16.30 -17.22
C PRO A 23 -4.80 15.50 -16.83
N SER A 24 -4.99 14.35 -16.19
CA SER A 24 -3.89 13.44 -15.86
C SER A 24 -3.13 13.03 -17.12
N LEU A 25 -1.79 13.14 -17.07
CA LEU A 25 -0.92 12.78 -18.21
C LEU A 25 -0.83 11.26 -18.40
N TYR A 26 -0.91 10.50 -17.32
CA TYR A 26 -0.71 9.06 -17.28
C TYR A 26 -1.97 8.30 -16.87
N GLU A 27 -2.08 7.07 -17.36
CA GLU A 27 -3.07 6.09 -16.88
C GLU A 27 -2.61 5.49 -15.55
N LEU A 28 -3.48 4.71 -14.91
CA LEU A 28 -3.11 3.93 -13.73
C LEU A 28 -1.94 2.98 -14.05
N PRO A 29 -1.01 2.75 -13.11
CA PRO A 29 -1.04 3.17 -11.70
C PRO A 29 -0.39 4.53 -11.44
N TYR A 30 0.01 5.28 -12.47
CA TYR A 30 0.82 6.51 -12.34
C TYR A 30 0.01 7.80 -12.47
N GLY A 31 -1.23 7.71 -12.96
CA GLY A 31 -2.18 8.80 -13.03
C GLY A 31 -3.60 8.26 -13.18
N THR A 32 -4.57 9.11 -13.51
CA THR A 32 -5.99 8.72 -13.59
C THR A 32 -6.58 8.80 -14.99
N LYS A 33 -5.74 8.97 -16.02
CA LYS A 33 -6.18 9.15 -17.41
C LYS A 33 -7.03 7.95 -17.86
N GLY A 34 -8.21 8.23 -18.42
CA GLY A 34 -9.13 7.23 -18.95
C GLY A 34 -9.91 6.46 -17.88
N SER A 35 -9.84 6.87 -16.61
CA SER A 35 -10.56 6.25 -15.48
C SER A 35 -11.44 7.24 -14.71
N GLU A 36 -11.54 8.48 -15.18
CA GLU A 36 -12.13 9.61 -14.45
C GLU A 36 -13.61 9.38 -14.13
N ASP A 37 -14.40 8.84 -15.07
CA ASP A 37 -15.83 8.65 -14.88
C ASP A 37 -16.15 7.69 -13.72
N VAL A 38 -15.43 6.57 -13.63
CA VAL A 38 -15.61 5.61 -12.53
C VAL A 38 -15.03 6.15 -11.24
N LEU A 39 -13.90 6.86 -11.32
CA LEU A 39 -13.26 7.47 -10.17
C LEU A 39 -14.16 8.53 -9.52
N LEU A 40 -14.81 9.39 -10.31
CA LEU A 40 -15.75 10.40 -9.82
C LEU A 40 -16.90 9.79 -9.02
N ARG A 41 -17.49 8.69 -9.50
CA ARG A 41 -18.56 7.97 -8.80
C ARG A 41 -18.06 7.34 -7.49
N LEU A 42 -16.82 6.87 -7.45
CA LEU A 42 -16.24 6.34 -6.23
C LEU A 42 -15.88 7.44 -5.23
N LEU A 43 -15.37 8.57 -5.69
CA LEU A 43 -15.04 9.73 -4.86
C LEU A 43 -16.29 10.40 -4.27
N SER A 44 -17.46 10.26 -4.90
CA SER A 44 -18.72 10.81 -4.35
C SER A 44 -19.28 10.01 -3.17
N ILE A 45 -18.77 8.80 -2.92
CA ILE A 45 -19.23 7.91 -1.84
C ILE A 45 -18.12 7.52 -0.86
N THR A 46 -16.92 8.09 -1.02
CA THR A 46 -15.76 7.85 -0.16
C THR A 46 -15.24 9.15 0.43
N HIS A 47 -14.45 9.02 1.48
CA HIS A 47 -13.83 10.17 2.14
C HIS A 47 -12.38 10.35 1.69
N TYR A 48 -11.81 11.53 1.96
CA TYR A 48 -10.41 11.86 1.61
C TYR A 48 -9.63 12.49 2.77
N SER A 49 -10.28 12.87 3.87
CA SER A 49 -9.63 13.50 5.02
C SER A 49 -8.91 12.47 5.89
N LEU A 50 -7.81 12.86 6.51
CA LEU A 50 -7.25 12.09 7.62
C LEU A 50 -8.10 12.29 8.88
N PRO A 51 -8.15 11.33 9.81
CA PRO A 51 -8.69 11.58 11.15
C PRO A 51 -7.96 12.72 11.87
N GLU A 52 -8.68 13.52 12.66
CA GLU A 52 -8.11 14.62 13.45
C GLU A 52 -7.04 14.15 14.43
N SER A 53 -7.20 12.93 14.99
CA SER A 53 -6.21 12.28 15.85
C SER A 53 -4.85 12.10 15.19
N ILE A 54 -4.80 12.07 13.85
CA ILE A 54 -3.56 11.97 13.08
C ILE A 54 -3.12 13.35 12.58
N GLN A 55 -4.07 14.20 12.13
CA GLN A 55 -3.77 15.54 11.62
C GLN A 55 -3.17 16.47 12.68
N SER A 56 -3.62 16.34 13.94
CA SER A 56 -3.19 17.18 15.05
C SER A 56 -1.83 16.80 15.65
N LEU A 57 -1.23 15.68 15.20
CA LEU A 57 0.08 15.25 15.69
C LEU A 57 1.18 16.22 15.27
N LYS A 58 1.90 16.77 16.25
CA LYS A 58 3.07 17.64 16.01
C LYS A 58 4.23 16.91 15.37
N CYS A 59 4.39 15.61 15.67
CA CYS A 59 5.42 14.75 15.13
C CYS A 59 4.78 13.38 14.86
N ARG A 60 4.79 12.94 13.60
CA ARG A 60 4.21 11.67 13.18
C ARG A 60 5.29 10.60 13.12
N ARG A 61 5.32 9.70 14.12
CA ARG A 61 6.18 8.51 14.11
C ARG A 61 5.43 7.37 13.45
N CYS A 62 5.95 6.89 12.33
CA CYS A 62 5.31 5.86 11.53
C CYS A 62 6.11 4.56 11.53
N ALA A 63 5.39 3.45 11.65
CA ALA A 63 5.90 2.11 11.34
C ALA A 63 5.20 1.57 10.08
N VAL A 64 5.98 1.26 9.05
CA VAL A 64 5.51 0.52 7.87
C VAL A 64 5.79 -0.95 8.10
N VAL A 65 4.74 -1.77 8.16
CA VAL A 65 4.84 -3.20 8.43
C VAL A 65 4.60 -3.96 7.12
N GLY A 66 5.68 -4.51 6.56
CA GLY A 66 5.66 -5.41 5.43
C GLY A 66 5.16 -6.80 5.79
N ASN A 67 5.10 -7.68 4.80
CA ASN A 67 4.54 -9.03 4.97
C ASN A 67 5.63 -10.09 5.23
N GLY A 68 6.90 -9.67 5.27
CA GLY A 68 8.05 -10.56 5.19
C GLY A 68 8.16 -11.52 6.37
N HIS A 69 8.72 -12.70 6.09
CA HIS A 69 8.96 -13.78 7.05
C HIS A 69 9.75 -13.38 8.29
N ARG A 70 10.53 -12.30 8.22
CA ARG A 70 11.34 -11.78 9.34
C ARG A 70 10.50 -11.32 10.53
N LEU A 71 9.19 -11.13 10.36
CA LEU A 71 8.29 -10.86 11.47
C LEU A 71 7.97 -12.11 12.29
N ARG A 72 8.07 -13.31 11.71
CA ARG A 72 7.71 -14.54 12.39
C ARG A 72 8.66 -14.80 13.56
N ASN A 73 8.11 -15.00 14.76
CA ASN A 73 8.83 -15.16 16.03
C ASN A 73 9.74 -13.97 16.36
N SER A 74 9.44 -12.77 15.87
CA SER A 74 10.23 -11.56 16.13
C SER A 74 9.88 -10.89 17.47
N SER A 75 8.71 -11.17 18.04
CA SER A 75 8.18 -10.48 19.23
C SER A 75 8.17 -8.94 19.10
N MET A 76 8.04 -8.43 17.87
CA MET A 76 8.06 -6.98 17.60
C MET A 76 6.73 -6.29 17.87
N GLY A 77 5.68 -7.01 18.25
CA GLY A 77 4.33 -6.48 18.31
C GLY A 77 4.15 -5.32 19.28
N GLU A 78 4.71 -5.41 20.49
CA GLU A 78 4.68 -4.32 21.46
C GLU A 78 5.42 -3.08 20.93
N THR A 79 6.60 -3.27 20.35
CA THR A 79 7.39 -2.19 19.75
C THR A 79 6.63 -1.50 18.63
N ILE A 80 5.99 -2.25 17.72
CA ILE A 80 5.19 -1.71 16.61
C ILE A 80 3.99 -0.91 17.13
N ASN A 81 3.36 -1.37 18.21
CA ASN A 81 2.21 -0.68 18.81
C ASN A 81 2.56 0.69 19.41
N THR A 82 3.84 0.99 19.68
CA THR A 82 4.28 2.29 20.22
C THR A 82 4.24 3.45 19.20
N TYR A 83 4.05 3.17 17.91
CA TYR A 83 4.03 4.21 16.87
C TYR A 83 2.67 4.90 16.80
N ASP A 84 2.68 6.18 16.41
CA ASP A 84 1.47 6.97 16.23
C ASP A 84 0.66 6.45 15.04
N VAL A 85 1.36 6.09 13.96
CA VAL A 85 0.77 5.56 12.73
C VAL A 85 1.40 4.22 12.38
N VAL A 86 0.56 3.19 12.24
CA VAL A 86 1.00 1.87 11.73
C VAL A 86 0.36 1.63 10.36
N ILE A 87 1.21 1.52 9.33
CA ILE A 87 0.81 1.28 7.95
C ILE A 87 1.04 -0.19 7.62
N ARG A 88 -0.03 -0.94 7.33
CA ARG A 88 0.00 -2.36 6.94
C ARG A 88 -0.38 -2.54 5.48
N LEU A 89 -0.07 -3.70 4.92
CA LEU A 89 -0.18 -3.96 3.48
C LEU A 89 -0.97 -5.22 3.18
N ASN A 90 -1.71 -5.17 2.07
CA ASN A 90 -2.33 -6.33 1.44
C ASN A 90 -3.22 -7.12 2.43
N ASN A 91 -3.24 -8.45 2.28
CA ASN A 91 -4.04 -9.38 3.07
C ASN A 91 -3.27 -9.95 4.28
N ALA A 92 -2.25 -9.25 4.77
CA ALA A 92 -1.44 -9.74 5.88
C ALA A 92 -2.28 -9.80 7.17
N PRO A 93 -2.47 -10.97 7.79
CA PRO A 93 -3.30 -11.10 8.99
C PRO A 93 -2.59 -10.47 10.19
N VAL A 94 -3.37 -9.86 11.06
CA VAL A 94 -2.95 -9.39 12.37
C VAL A 94 -3.44 -10.36 13.43
N HIS A 95 -4.66 -10.86 13.28
CA HIS A 95 -5.25 -11.76 14.26
C HIS A 95 -4.47 -13.08 14.34
N GLY A 96 -4.08 -13.48 15.55
CA GLY A 96 -3.25 -14.66 15.80
C GLY A 96 -1.74 -14.44 15.58
N TYR A 97 -1.31 -13.22 15.22
CA TYR A 97 0.09 -12.85 15.01
C TYR A 97 0.51 -11.62 15.85
N GLU A 98 -0.32 -11.17 16.77
CA GLU A 98 -0.20 -9.89 17.47
C GLU A 98 1.13 -9.77 18.25
N GLN A 99 1.65 -10.88 18.78
CA GLN A 99 2.96 -10.91 19.45
C GLN A 99 4.09 -10.44 18.53
N ASP A 100 4.01 -10.81 17.25
CA ASP A 100 5.05 -10.54 16.25
C ASP A 100 4.80 -9.24 15.49
N VAL A 101 3.54 -8.98 15.11
CA VAL A 101 3.22 -7.88 14.18
C VAL A 101 2.49 -6.73 14.85
N GLY A 102 2.10 -6.86 16.11
CA GLY A 102 1.32 -5.87 16.85
C GLY A 102 -0.16 -5.90 16.46
N SER A 103 -0.98 -5.17 17.20
CA SER A 103 -2.44 -5.14 17.05
C SER A 103 -2.97 -3.81 16.50
N LYS A 104 -2.16 -2.75 16.50
CA LYS A 104 -2.51 -1.44 15.96
C LYS A 104 -2.38 -1.42 14.43
N THR A 105 -3.39 -0.89 13.76
CA THR A 105 -3.41 -0.60 12.33
C THR A 105 -4.09 0.74 12.13
N THR A 106 -3.36 1.71 11.61
CA THR A 106 -3.90 3.05 11.34
C THR A 106 -4.32 3.17 9.88
N MET A 107 -3.51 2.62 8.97
CA MET A 107 -3.82 2.56 7.54
C MET A 107 -3.49 1.16 7.03
N ARG A 108 -4.35 0.62 6.16
CA ARG A 108 -4.05 -0.59 5.39
C ARG A 108 -4.12 -0.28 3.91
N LEU A 109 -2.96 -0.37 3.23
CA LEU A 109 -2.88 -0.22 1.78
C LEU A 109 -3.17 -1.56 1.10
N PHE A 110 -4.10 -1.56 0.15
CA PHE A 110 -4.49 -2.77 -0.55
C PHE A 110 -5.00 -2.44 -1.96
N TYR A 111 -5.11 -3.47 -2.79
CA TYR A 111 -5.84 -3.48 -4.04
C TYR A 111 -6.75 -4.72 -4.07
N PRO A 112 -7.74 -4.84 -4.96
CA PRO A 112 -8.77 -5.88 -4.86
C PRO A 112 -8.20 -7.30 -4.69
N GLU A 113 -7.22 -7.69 -5.50
CA GLU A 113 -6.62 -9.04 -5.46
C GLU A 113 -5.79 -9.30 -4.20
N SER A 114 -5.45 -8.25 -3.45
CA SER A 114 -4.70 -8.30 -2.20
C SER A 114 -5.56 -7.95 -0.97
N ALA A 115 -6.87 -7.79 -1.11
CA ALA A 115 -7.75 -7.52 0.03
C ALA A 115 -7.92 -8.78 0.89
N HIS A 116 -7.91 -8.62 2.21
CA HIS A 116 -8.28 -9.71 3.11
C HIS A 116 -9.81 -9.94 3.05
N PHE A 117 -10.27 -11.18 3.11
CA PHE A 117 -11.71 -11.50 3.01
C PHE A 117 -12.51 -10.97 4.21
N ASN A 118 -11.88 -10.90 5.39
CA ASN A 118 -12.49 -10.41 6.63
C ASN A 118 -11.78 -9.13 7.09
N PRO A 119 -12.13 -7.94 6.59
CA PRO A 119 -11.46 -6.70 6.97
C PRO A 119 -11.72 -6.32 8.43
N GLN A 120 -12.89 -6.64 8.98
CA GLN A 120 -13.26 -6.33 10.37
C GLN A 120 -12.42 -7.08 11.41
N THR A 121 -12.00 -8.31 11.11
CA THR A 121 -11.15 -9.11 12.00
C THR A 121 -9.70 -8.66 11.97
N GLU A 122 -9.21 -8.24 10.80
CA GLU A 122 -7.78 -7.93 10.59
C GLU A 122 -7.40 -6.46 10.79
N ASN A 123 -8.35 -5.62 11.20
CA ASN A 123 -8.17 -4.18 11.34
C ASN A 123 -8.89 -3.64 12.58
N ASN A 124 -8.36 -2.55 13.15
CA ASN A 124 -9.08 -1.80 14.17
C ASN A 124 -10.28 -1.07 13.54
N PRO A 125 -11.36 -0.78 14.28
CA PRO A 125 -12.57 -0.11 13.76
C PRO A 125 -12.33 1.27 13.11
N ASP A 126 -11.24 1.93 13.48
CA ASP A 126 -10.84 3.25 12.99
C ASP A 126 -9.80 3.20 11.86
N THR A 127 -9.37 2.00 11.45
CA THR A 127 -8.40 1.80 10.36
C THR A 127 -8.86 2.44 9.06
N LEU A 128 -8.00 3.23 8.43
CA LEU A 128 -8.23 3.69 7.06
C LEU A 128 -7.92 2.58 6.06
N LEU A 129 -8.91 2.21 5.25
CA LEU A 129 -8.79 1.27 4.15
C LEU A 129 -8.36 2.04 2.90
N VAL A 130 -7.08 2.01 2.57
CA VAL A 130 -6.49 2.80 1.50
C VAL A 130 -6.37 1.97 0.22
N LEU A 131 -7.24 2.24 -0.74
CA LEU A 131 -7.19 1.62 -2.08
C LEU A 131 -6.01 2.17 -2.87
N VAL A 132 -5.12 1.28 -3.31
CA VAL A 132 -4.02 1.56 -4.24
C VAL A 132 -4.47 1.16 -5.65
N PRO A 133 -4.75 2.12 -6.54
CA PRO A 133 -5.32 1.79 -7.84
C PRO A 133 -4.25 1.41 -8.85
N PHE A 134 -4.37 0.21 -9.43
CA PHE A 134 -3.49 -0.29 -10.47
C PHE A 134 -4.12 -0.30 -11.86
N LYS A 135 -5.44 -0.41 -11.91
CA LYS A 135 -6.24 -0.49 -13.14
C LYS A 135 -7.65 0.05 -12.92
N PRO A 136 -8.37 0.50 -13.96
CA PRO A 136 -9.73 1.06 -13.82
C PRO A 136 -10.71 0.10 -13.12
N MET A 137 -10.49 -1.21 -13.30
CA MET A 137 -11.28 -2.27 -12.67
C MET A 137 -11.22 -2.24 -11.13
N ASP A 138 -10.16 -1.65 -10.54
CA ASP A 138 -10.03 -1.54 -9.09
C ASP A 138 -11.04 -0.55 -8.52
N PHE A 139 -11.28 0.56 -9.24
CA PHE A 139 -12.34 1.51 -8.90
C PHE A 139 -13.73 0.88 -9.08
N GLN A 140 -13.93 0.13 -10.16
CA GLN A 140 -15.21 -0.56 -10.40
C GLN A 140 -15.52 -1.58 -9.32
N TRP A 141 -14.52 -2.33 -8.85
CA TRP A 141 -14.67 -3.28 -7.75
C TRP A 141 -15.07 -2.57 -6.46
N MET A 142 -14.37 -1.49 -6.08
CA MET A 142 -14.68 -0.75 -4.87
C MET A 142 -16.07 -0.09 -4.95
N GLU A 143 -16.41 0.51 -6.09
CA GLU A 143 -17.74 1.10 -6.34
C GLU A 143 -18.84 0.03 -6.22
N ALA A 144 -18.59 -1.18 -6.71
CA ALA A 144 -19.56 -2.27 -6.65
C ALA A 144 -19.72 -2.83 -5.23
N ILE A 145 -18.63 -2.92 -4.45
CA ILE A 145 -18.68 -3.34 -3.05
C ILE A 145 -19.48 -2.33 -2.23
N LEU A 146 -19.17 -1.04 -2.31
CA LEU A 146 -19.79 -0.01 -1.46
C LEU A 146 -21.26 0.25 -1.77
N ASN A 147 -21.69 0.02 -3.01
CA ASN A 147 -23.09 0.23 -3.43
C ASN A 147 -23.87 -1.08 -3.60
N ASP A 148 -23.33 -2.21 -3.14
CA ASP A 148 -23.95 -3.52 -3.30
C ASP A 148 -24.34 -3.88 -4.76
N LYS A 149 -23.58 -3.38 -5.75
CA LYS A 149 -23.84 -3.65 -7.18
C LYS A 149 -23.42 -5.08 -7.54
N LYS A 150 -23.73 -5.49 -8.77
CA LYS A 150 -23.28 -6.77 -9.34
C LYS A 150 -21.74 -6.80 -9.43
N ARG A 151 -21.12 -7.75 -8.71
CA ARG A 151 -19.65 -7.88 -8.66
C ARG A 151 -19.10 -8.59 -9.88
N VAL A 152 -17.97 -8.09 -10.38
CA VAL A 152 -17.27 -8.65 -11.54
C VAL A 152 -16.13 -9.56 -11.07
N ARG A 153 -16.03 -10.75 -11.66
CA ARG A 153 -14.98 -11.74 -11.38
C ARG A 153 -13.86 -11.76 -12.42
N LYS A 154 -14.11 -11.19 -13.59
CA LYS A 154 -13.17 -11.19 -14.73
C LYS A 154 -12.21 -10.00 -14.63
N GLY A 155 -10.98 -10.17 -15.11
CA GLY A 155 -9.97 -9.09 -15.15
C GLY A 155 -9.09 -8.96 -13.91
N PHE A 156 -9.22 -9.87 -12.95
CA PHE A 156 -8.36 -9.98 -11.77
C PHE A 156 -7.50 -11.25 -11.86
N TRP A 157 -6.21 -11.14 -11.54
CA TRP A 157 -5.29 -12.29 -11.58
C TRP A 157 -5.50 -13.26 -10.40
N LYS A 158 -6.07 -12.75 -9.30
CA LYS A 158 -6.58 -13.52 -8.16
C LYS A 158 -7.96 -12.99 -7.83
N GLN A 159 -8.90 -13.87 -7.49
CA GLN A 159 -10.27 -13.47 -7.18
C GLN A 159 -10.30 -12.56 -5.93
N PRO A 160 -10.78 -11.31 -6.06
CA PRO A 160 -10.97 -10.45 -4.90
C PRO A 160 -12.21 -10.88 -4.09
N PRO A 161 -12.37 -10.41 -2.84
CA PRO A 161 -13.59 -10.60 -2.08
C PRO A 161 -14.82 -10.13 -2.87
N LEU A 162 -15.88 -10.94 -2.88
CA LEU A 162 -17.15 -10.60 -3.51
C LEU A 162 -18.09 -9.85 -2.56
N ILE A 163 -17.95 -10.16 -1.27
CA ILE A 163 -18.59 -9.48 -0.16
C ILE A 163 -17.43 -8.97 0.69
N TRP A 164 -17.44 -7.68 0.98
CA TRP A 164 -16.38 -7.04 1.72
C TRP A 164 -16.99 -5.95 2.59
N ASP A 165 -17.11 -6.25 3.88
CA ASP A 165 -17.76 -5.39 4.86
C ASP A 165 -16.85 -4.22 5.24
N ALA A 166 -16.76 -3.25 4.32
CA ALA A 166 -15.96 -2.04 4.46
C ALA A 166 -16.89 -0.84 4.68
N ASN A 167 -16.62 -0.06 5.73
CA ASN A 167 -17.31 1.19 5.97
C ASN A 167 -16.81 2.26 4.96
N PRO A 168 -17.67 2.86 4.11
CA PRO A 168 -17.28 3.90 3.16
C PRO A 168 -16.53 5.09 3.80
N GLU A 169 -16.86 5.45 5.04
CA GLU A 169 -16.21 6.52 5.82
C GLU A 169 -14.73 6.24 6.09
N ARG A 170 -14.33 4.97 6.09
CA ARG A 170 -12.95 4.51 6.31
C ARG A 170 -12.17 4.34 5.02
N VAL A 171 -12.82 4.38 3.86
CA VAL A 171 -12.17 4.14 2.57
C VAL A 171 -11.50 5.42 2.09
N ARG A 172 -10.26 5.30 1.60
CA ARG A 172 -9.48 6.36 0.95
C ARG A 172 -8.95 5.85 -0.38
N ILE A 173 -8.88 6.70 -1.40
CA ILE A 173 -8.19 6.37 -2.65
C ILE A 173 -6.83 7.03 -2.66
N LEU A 174 -5.76 6.24 -2.70
CA LEU A 174 -4.40 6.76 -2.75
C LEU A 174 -4.16 7.55 -4.04
N ASN A 175 -3.51 8.70 -3.92
CA ASN A 175 -3.10 9.51 -5.06
C ASN A 175 -2.01 8.80 -5.88
N PRO A 176 -2.21 8.51 -7.19
CA PRO A 176 -1.23 7.88 -8.07
C PRO A 176 0.13 8.58 -8.14
N TYR A 177 0.21 9.86 -7.76
CA TYR A 177 1.46 10.60 -7.60
C TYR A 177 2.50 9.82 -6.78
N TYR A 178 2.10 9.16 -5.69
CA TYR A 178 3.04 8.40 -4.86
C TYR A 178 3.60 7.17 -5.59
N MET A 179 2.80 6.53 -6.45
CA MET A 179 3.28 5.44 -7.30
C MET A 179 4.23 5.96 -8.38
N GLU A 180 3.90 7.08 -9.01
CA GLU A 180 4.75 7.76 -9.98
C GLU A 180 6.11 8.09 -9.37
N VAL A 181 6.14 8.76 -8.21
CA VAL A 181 7.37 9.11 -7.49
C VAL A 181 8.17 7.85 -7.14
N THR A 182 7.51 6.82 -6.61
CA THR A 182 8.17 5.55 -6.27
C THR A 182 8.86 4.95 -7.51
N ALA A 183 8.14 4.86 -8.62
CA ALA A 183 8.64 4.28 -9.85
C ALA A 183 9.75 5.14 -10.49
N ALA A 184 9.51 6.43 -10.68
CA ALA A 184 10.41 7.34 -11.40
C ALA A 184 11.67 7.68 -10.60
N LYS A 185 11.55 7.89 -9.27
CA LYS A 185 12.65 8.43 -8.45
C LYS A 185 13.39 7.37 -7.66
N LEU A 186 12.72 6.30 -7.19
CA LEU A 186 13.39 5.24 -6.45
C LEU A 186 13.86 4.11 -7.36
N LEU A 187 13.11 3.81 -8.43
CA LEU A 187 13.40 2.69 -9.32
C LEU A 187 13.79 3.10 -10.75
N ASN A 188 13.85 4.40 -11.06
CA ASN A 188 14.16 4.92 -12.40
C ASN A 188 13.35 4.26 -13.53
N LEU A 189 12.09 3.89 -13.24
CA LEU A 189 11.20 3.27 -14.21
C LEU A 189 10.53 4.33 -15.09
N PRO A 190 10.43 4.10 -16.41
CA PRO A 190 9.68 5.00 -17.27
C PRO A 190 8.17 4.82 -17.04
N MET A 191 7.41 5.92 -17.13
CA MET A 191 5.95 5.91 -16.94
C MET A 191 5.21 5.24 -18.11
N LYS A 192 5.81 5.30 -19.31
CA LYS A 192 5.36 4.57 -20.49
C LYS A 192 6.29 3.38 -20.70
N GLN A 193 5.77 2.19 -20.46
CA GLN A 193 6.52 0.94 -20.66
C GLN A 193 5.95 0.14 -21.84
N PRO A 194 6.80 -0.63 -22.55
CA PRO A 194 6.33 -1.55 -23.59
C PRO A 194 5.32 -2.55 -23.02
N ARG A 195 4.31 -2.97 -23.81
CA ARG A 195 3.29 -3.92 -23.34
C ARG A 195 3.86 -5.24 -22.77
N LYS A 196 5.05 -5.66 -23.23
CA LYS A 196 5.73 -6.90 -22.81
C LYS A 196 6.47 -6.78 -21.47
N VAL A 197 6.73 -5.57 -20.96
CA VAL A 197 7.42 -5.33 -19.69
C VAL A 197 6.62 -4.28 -18.94
N LYS A 198 5.86 -4.70 -17.92
CA LYS A 198 5.11 -3.80 -17.04
C LYS A 198 5.64 -3.91 -15.61
N GLN A 199 6.86 -3.43 -15.41
CA GLN A 199 7.41 -3.30 -14.06
C GLN A 199 6.70 -2.16 -13.34
N LYS A 200 6.32 -2.42 -12.09
CA LYS A 200 5.73 -1.44 -11.18
C LYS A 200 6.28 -1.68 -9.78
N PRO A 201 6.38 -0.64 -8.94
CA PRO A 201 6.75 -0.82 -7.54
C PRO A 201 5.79 -1.76 -6.81
N THR A 202 6.29 -2.49 -5.82
CA THR A 202 5.44 -3.20 -4.86
C THR A 202 4.66 -2.22 -3.98
N THR A 203 3.54 -2.68 -3.40
CA THR A 203 2.82 -1.94 -2.35
C THR A 203 3.74 -1.59 -1.17
N GLY A 204 4.76 -2.42 -0.89
CA GLY A 204 5.72 -2.19 0.17
C GLY A 204 6.61 -0.98 -0.06
N LEU A 205 7.24 -0.88 -1.24
CA LEU A 205 8.06 0.27 -1.55
C LEU A 205 7.22 1.55 -1.69
N LEU A 206 6.01 1.43 -2.24
CA LEU A 206 5.03 2.51 -2.27
C LEU A 206 4.70 3.01 -0.86
N ALA A 207 4.46 2.11 0.09
CA ALA A 207 4.11 2.48 1.46
C ALA A 207 5.27 3.17 2.19
N ILE A 208 6.52 2.74 1.95
CA ILE A 208 7.70 3.47 2.45
C ILE A 208 7.74 4.88 1.87
N THR A 209 7.53 5.02 0.56
CA THR A 209 7.52 6.33 -0.11
C THR A 209 6.42 7.23 0.45
N LEU A 210 5.21 6.70 0.61
CA LEU A 210 4.10 7.42 1.25
C LEU A 210 4.47 7.87 2.66
N ALA A 211 5.03 6.98 3.48
CA ALA A 211 5.45 7.30 4.84
C ALA A 211 6.53 8.39 4.88
N LEU A 212 7.49 8.39 3.96
CA LEU A 212 8.55 9.42 3.89
C LEU A 212 8.00 10.82 3.54
N HIS A 213 6.90 10.88 2.78
CA HIS A 213 6.22 12.15 2.49
C HIS A 213 5.26 12.58 3.60
N PHE A 214 4.73 11.62 4.35
CA PHE A 214 3.67 11.84 5.32
C PHE A 214 4.17 12.01 6.77
N CYS A 215 5.26 11.36 7.14
CA CYS A 215 5.72 11.20 8.51
C CYS A 215 7.00 11.99 8.78
N ASP A 216 7.25 12.26 10.06
CA ASP A 216 8.49 12.92 10.51
C ASP A 216 9.57 11.90 10.84
N LEU A 217 9.16 10.69 11.24
CA LEU A 217 10.04 9.55 11.48
C LEU A 217 9.42 8.30 10.87
N VAL A 218 10.21 7.55 10.11
CA VAL A 218 9.75 6.35 9.40
C VAL A 218 10.62 5.16 9.77
N HIS A 219 10.02 4.19 10.43
CA HIS A 219 10.62 2.88 10.64
C HIS A 219 9.87 1.82 9.83
N ILE A 220 10.58 0.76 9.46
CA ILE A 220 10.05 -0.36 8.68
C ILE A 220 10.21 -1.67 9.45
N ALA A 221 9.32 -2.62 9.26
CA ALA A 221 9.40 -3.97 9.84
C ALA A 221 8.92 -5.01 8.84
N GLY A 222 9.54 -6.19 8.80
CA GLY A 222 9.11 -7.27 7.88
C GLY A 222 9.41 -6.98 6.41
N PHE A 223 10.47 -6.24 6.13
CA PHE A 223 10.99 -6.01 4.78
C PHE A 223 12.21 -6.88 4.49
N GLY A 224 12.42 -7.19 3.21
CA GLY A 224 13.48 -8.06 2.75
C GLY A 224 12.99 -9.47 2.40
N TYR A 225 13.78 -10.16 1.58
CA TYR A 225 13.46 -11.49 1.09
C TYR A 225 14.37 -12.53 1.73
N PRO A 226 13.93 -13.79 1.84
CA PRO A 226 14.80 -14.90 2.20
C PRO A 226 16.03 -14.97 1.29
N ASP A 227 17.12 -15.55 1.80
CA ASP A 227 18.25 -15.93 0.95
C ASP A 227 17.77 -16.88 -0.17
N SER A 228 18.15 -16.56 -1.40
CA SER A 228 17.89 -17.37 -2.59
C SER A 228 18.40 -18.82 -2.48
N ALA A 229 19.44 -19.06 -1.67
CA ALA A 229 19.94 -20.40 -1.37
C ALA A 229 18.94 -21.21 -0.53
N ASN A 230 18.15 -20.55 0.34
CA ASN A 230 17.18 -21.21 1.21
C ASN A 230 15.80 -21.34 0.55
N LYS A 231 15.68 -22.31 -0.35
CA LYS A 231 14.46 -22.58 -1.14
C LYS A 231 13.23 -23.01 -0.32
N LYS A 232 13.41 -23.36 0.97
CA LYS A 232 12.32 -23.78 1.86
C LYS A 232 11.79 -22.65 2.73
N GLN A 233 12.52 -21.54 2.86
CA GLN A 233 12.10 -20.40 3.65
C GLN A 233 10.85 -19.75 3.05
N THR A 234 9.86 -19.49 3.90
CA THR A 234 8.66 -18.78 3.49
C THR A 234 8.98 -17.32 3.21
N ILE A 235 8.26 -16.70 2.26
CA ILE A 235 8.41 -15.27 1.98
C ILE A 235 7.64 -14.41 2.97
N HIS A 236 6.52 -14.93 3.48
CA HIS A 236 5.64 -14.23 4.40
C HIS A 236 5.65 -14.87 5.80
N TYR A 237 5.23 -14.09 6.80
CA TYR A 237 5.16 -14.56 8.19
C TYR A 237 3.98 -15.50 8.47
N TYR A 238 2.93 -15.47 7.64
CA TYR A 238 1.64 -16.12 7.91
C TYR A 238 1.28 -17.30 6.99
N GLU A 239 2.01 -17.50 5.90
CA GLU A 239 1.70 -18.55 4.91
C GLU A 239 2.93 -19.33 4.47
N GLN A 240 2.69 -20.53 3.94
CA GLN A 240 3.73 -21.46 3.51
C GLN A 240 4.12 -21.25 2.03
N ILE A 241 4.20 -19.99 1.60
CA ILE A 241 4.61 -19.62 0.24
C ILE A 241 6.11 -19.32 0.23
N THR A 242 6.84 -19.79 -0.80
CA THR A 242 8.30 -19.61 -0.96
C THR A 242 8.62 -18.73 -2.17
N LEU A 243 9.91 -18.37 -2.35
CA LEU A 243 10.39 -17.56 -3.47
C LEU A 243 10.02 -18.12 -4.85
N LYS A 244 9.75 -19.43 -4.98
CA LYS A 244 9.28 -20.05 -6.23
C LYS A 244 8.00 -19.41 -6.76
N SER A 245 7.09 -18.98 -5.86
CA SER A 245 5.84 -18.31 -6.24
C SER A 245 6.04 -16.94 -6.89
N MET A 246 7.21 -16.33 -6.68
CA MET A 246 7.54 -15.00 -7.18
C MET A 246 8.25 -15.04 -8.54
N ALA A 247 8.55 -16.22 -9.08
CA ALA A 247 9.28 -16.36 -10.34
C ALA A 247 8.57 -15.69 -11.54
N ALA A 248 7.24 -15.57 -11.49
CA ALA A 248 6.43 -14.89 -12.52
C ALA A 248 5.98 -13.48 -12.11
N SER A 249 6.56 -12.89 -11.05
CA SER A 249 6.16 -11.57 -10.56
C SER A 249 6.54 -10.46 -11.55
N GLU A 250 5.66 -9.47 -11.70
CA GLU A 250 5.93 -8.25 -12.47
C GLU A 250 6.84 -7.26 -11.70
N HIS A 251 7.22 -7.56 -10.45
CA HIS A 251 8.03 -6.71 -9.60
C HIS A 251 9.52 -7.09 -9.64
N ASN A 252 10.41 -6.09 -9.77
CA ASN A 252 11.86 -6.30 -9.64
C ASN A 252 12.30 -6.15 -8.18
N VAL A 253 12.02 -7.18 -7.39
CA VAL A 253 12.25 -7.17 -5.94
C VAL A 253 13.71 -7.01 -5.53
N SER A 254 14.64 -7.43 -6.39
CA SER A 254 16.07 -7.19 -6.19
C SER A 254 16.41 -5.69 -6.30
N HIS A 255 15.82 -4.99 -7.27
CA HIS A 255 16.01 -3.54 -7.41
C HIS A 255 15.37 -2.77 -6.26
N GLU A 256 14.19 -3.19 -5.80
CA GLU A 256 13.54 -2.59 -4.63
C GLU A 256 14.36 -2.79 -3.34
N ALA A 257 14.98 -3.97 -3.17
CA ALA A 257 15.86 -4.23 -2.03
C ALA A 257 17.08 -3.29 -2.01
N VAL A 258 17.66 -2.98 -3.18
CA VAL A 258 18.74 -1.99 -3.31
C VAL A 258 18.25 -0.60 -2.92
N ALA A 259 17.06 -0.20 -3.36
CA ALA A 259 16.47 1.09 -2.98
C ALA A 259 16.24 1.19 -1.46
N ILE A 260 15.71 0.13 -0.83
CA ILE A 260 15.52 0.08 0.63
C ILE A 260 16.85 0.12 1.37
N LYS A 261 17.85 -0.65 0.93
CA LYS A 261 19.20 -0.63 1.52
C LYS A 261 19.80 0.78 1.50
N ARG A 262 19.68 1.49 0.37
CA ARG A 262 20.14 2.88 0.27
C ARG A 262 19.41 3.82 1.22
N MET A 263 18.09 3.64 1.41
CA MET A 263 17.34 4.44 2.39
C MET A 263 17.78 4.19 3.83
N LEU A 264 18.15 2.95 4.17
CA LEU A 264 18.71 2.59 5.47
C LEU A 264 20.10 3.21 5.68
N GLU A 265 20.98 3.11 4.68
CA GLU A 265 22.34 3.69 4.72
C GLU A 265 22.33 5.22 4.87
N LEU A 266 21.36 5.89 4.24
CA LEU A 266 21.17 7.34 4.36
C LEU A 266 20.45 7.76 5.65
N GLY A 267 20.01 6.81 6.48
CA GLY A 267 19.25 7.09 7.70
C GLY A 267 17.85 7.68 7.46
N LEU A 268 17.30 7.55 6.25
CA LEU A 268 15.95 8.02 5.92
C LEU A 268 14.88 7.14 6.56
N VAL A 269 15.18 5.86 6.72
CA VAL A 269 14.36 4.90 7.46
C VAL A 269 15.23 4.06 8.39
N LYS A 270 14.63 3.50 9.45
CA LYS A 270 15.26 2.48 10.30
C LYS A 270 14.49 1.16 10.19
N ASN A 271 15.19 0.03 10.11
CA ASN A 271 14.54 -1.28 10.18
C ASN A 271 14.43 -1.73 11.65
N LEU A 272 13.21 -2.07 12.08
CA LEU A 272 12.93 -2.67 13.39
C LEU A 272 13.22 -4.17 13.38
N THR A 273 13.10 -4.78 12.21
CA THR A 273 13.58 -6.14 11.96
C THR A 273 15.03 -6.09 11.45
N TYR A 274 15.77 -7.19 11.51
CA TYR A 274 17.10 -7.25 10.89
C TYR A 274 16.93 -7.26 9.35
N PHE A 275 17.72 -6.49 8.60
CA PHE A 275 17.64 -6.45 7.11
C PHE A 275 18.63 -7.43 6.47
#